data_AF-A0ABD0P9Z4-F1
#
_entry.id   AF-A0ABD0P9Z4-F1
#
_cell.length_a   1.000
_cell.length_b   1.000
_cell.length_c   1.000
_cell.angle_alpha   90.00
_cell.angle_beta   90.00
_cell.angle_gamma   90.00
#
_symmetry.space_group_name_H-M   'P 1'
#
loop_
_entity.id
_entity.type
_entity.pdbx_description
1 polymer ?
#
loop_
_entity_poly.entity_id
_entity_poly.type
_entity_poly.pdbx_seq_one_letter_code
_entity_poly.pdbx_strand_id
1 'polypeptide(L)'
;MWQKDLKPMLVVRYPGSTGSQNVQQHIKSTLGSMTAGWEVTEDAFYAHTPYGQLPFTNIIATLNPAAKRQLVLGCHFDSKYYPPQWDGREFLGATDSAVPCSMILELARAQDDELKTLK
;
A
#
# COMPACT_ATOMS: atom_id res chain seq x y z
N MET A 1 7.33 4.67 -11.53
CA MET A 1 6.47 5.47 -10.64
C MET A 1 5.09 5.73 -11.26
N TRP A 2 4.93 6.68 -12.20
CA TRP A 2 3.60 7.12 -12.65
C TRP A 2 2.70 5.98 -13.18
N GLN A 3 3.14 5.28 -14.23
CA GLN A 3 2.32 4.23 -14.87
C GLN A 3 2.23 2.95 -14.04
N LYS A 4 3.33 2.57 -13.37
CA LYS A 4 3.47 1.28 -12.70
C LYS A 4 2.86 1.26 -11.30
N ASP A 5 3.02 2.34 -10.54
CA ASP A 5 2.72 2.35 -9.10
C ASP A 5 1.61 3.36 -8.76
N LEU A 6 1.65 4.58 -9.31
CA LEU A 6 0.69 5.62 -8.97
C LEU A 6 -0.67 5.44 -9.63
N LYS A 7 -0.71 5.26 -10.96
CA LYS A 7 -1.96 5.13 -11.70
C LYS A 7 -2.86 4.01 -11.16
N PRO A 8 -2.35 2.81 -10.78
CA PRO A 8 -3.17 1.76 -10.15
C PRO A 8 -3.73 2.15 -8.78
N MET A 9 -3.08 3.06 -8.04
CA MET A 9 -3.53 3.51 -6.72
C MET A 9 -4.56 4.65 -6.79
N LEU A 10 -4.69 5.36 -7.91
CA LEU A 10 -5.65 6.46 -8.11
C LEU A 10 -7.08 5.93 -8.34
N VAL A 11 -7.58 5.18 -7.38
CA VAL A 11 -8.92 4.59 -7.31
C VAL A 11 -9.51 4.84 -5.92
N VAL A 12 -10.83 4.76 -5.79
CA VAL A 12 -11.52 4.71 -4.49
C VAL A 12 -11.11 3.45 -3.75
N ARG A 13 -10.55 3.60 -2.55
CA ARG A 13 -9.90 2.50 -1.81
C ARG A 13 -10.08 2.59 -0.29
N TYR A 14 -11.25 3.05 0.16
CA TYR A 14 -11.59 3.03 1.59
C TYR A 14 -11.68 1.58 2.13
N PRO A 15 -11.57 1.36 3.45
CA PRO A 15 -11.58 0.02 4.06
C PRO A 15 -12.76 -0.85 3.60
N GLY A 16 -12.48 -2.09 3.23
CA GLY A 16 -13.48 -3.06 2.76
C GLY A 16 -13.96 -2.90 1.31
N SER A 17 -13.59 -1.83 0.60
CA SER A 17 -13.93 -1.68 -0.82
C SER A 17 -13.13 -2.62 -1.73
N THR A 18 -13.69 -2.93 -2.91
CA THR A 18 -12.96 -3.67 -3.97
C THR A 18 -11.68 -2.94 -4.40
N GLY A 19 -11.69 -1.61 -4.45
CA GLY A 19 -10.49 -0.84 -4.76
C GLY A 19 -9.40 -0.96 -3.70
N SER A 20 -9.77 -1.05 -2.40
CA SER A 20 -8.81 -1.35 -1.33
C SER A 20 -8.16 -2.72 -1.53
N GLN A 21 -8.94 -3.76 -1.83
CA GLN A 21 -8.42 -5.11 -2.10
C GLN A 21 -7.49 -5.14 -3.32
N ASN A 22 -7.86 -4.43 -4.39
CA ASN A 22 -7.04 -4.34 -5.59
C ASN A 22 -5.71 -3.62 -5.32
N VAL A 23 -5.73 -2.53 -4.54
CA VAL A 23 -4.51 -1.81 -4.16
C VAL A 23 -3.63 -2.66 -3.24
N GLN A 24 -4.21 -3.38 -2.28
CA GLN A 24 -3.47 -4.34 -1.46
C GLN A 24 -2.76 -5.38 -2.33
N GLN A 25 -3.49 -5.99 -3.27
CA GLN A 25 -2.91 -6.97 -4.18
C GLN A 25 -1.80 -6.36 -5.05
N HIS A 26 -2.00 -5.14 -5.56
CA HIS A 26 -1.00 -4.43 -6.34
C HIS A 26 0.30 -4.20 -5.54
N ILE A 27 0.21 -3.73 -4.30
CA ILE A 27 1.35 -3.53 -3.40
C ILE A 27 2.08 -4.86 -3.16
N LYS A 28 1.35 -5.90 -2.75
CA LYS A 28 1.94 -7.23 -2.45
C LYS A 28 2.61 -7.84 -3.68
N SER A 29 1.96 -7.80 -4.85
CA SER A 29 2.54 -8.34 -6.09
C SER A 29 3.77 -7.54 -6.55
N THR A 30 3.74 -6.21 -6.42
CA THR A 30 4.90 -5.38 -6.78
C THR A 30 6.12 -5.74 -5.94
N LEU A 31 5.96 -5.76 -4.61
CA LEU A 31 7.04 -6.14 -3.68
C LEU A 31 7.49 -7.59 -3.86
N GLY A 32 6.55 -8.53 -4.03
CA GLY A 32 6.86 -9.95 -4.23
C GLY A 32 7.55 -10.27 -5.55
N SER A 33 7.49 -9.37 -6.54
CA SER A 33 8.20 -9.52 -7.83
C SER A 33 9.66 -9.03 -7.81
N MET A 34 10.06 -8.34 -6.74
CA MET A 34 11.40 -7.75 -6.60
C MET A 34 12.45 -8.82 -6.27
N THR A 35 13.64 -8.70 -6.84
CA THR A 35 14.70 -9.71 -6.70
C THR A 35 15.47 -9.59 -5.38
N ALA A 36 15.37 -8.45 -4.69
CA ALA A 36 15.79 -8.29 -3.30
C ALA A 36 15.04 -9.26 -2.38
N GLY A 37 13.85 -9.72 -2.77
CA GLY A 37 13.11 -10.78 -2.11
C GLY A 37 12.50 -10.33 -0.77
N TRP A 38 11.69 -9.29 -0.77
CA TRP A 38 10.99 -8.84 0.43
C TRP A 38 10.11 -9.95 1.04
N GLU A 39 10.17 -10.13 2.35
CA GLU A 39 9.16 -10.90 3.09
C GLU A 39 7.95 -10.01 3.31
N VAL A 40 6.84 -10.34 2.63
CA VAL A 40 5.60 -9.57 2.69
C VAL A 40 4.60 -10.32 3.55
N THR A 41 4.21 -9.72 4.66
CA THR A 41 3.19 -10.23 5.58
C THR A 41 2.00 -9.29 5.67
N GLU A 42 0.86 -9.86 6.08
CA GLU A 42 -0.39 -9.12 6.28
C GLU A 42 -0.77 -9.19 7.75
N ASP A 43 -1.04 -8.03 8.35
CA ASP A 43 -1.69 -7.92 9.65
C ASP A 43 -3.15 -7.55 9.41
N ALA A 44 -4.00 -8.58 9.37
CA ALA A 44 -5.42 -8.46 9.04
C ALA A 44 -6.28 -8.60 10.29
N PHE A 45 -7.18 -7.65 10.51
CA PHE A 45 -8.07 -7.62 11.67
C PHE A 45 -9.40 -6.95 11.34
N TYR A 46 -10.38 -7.14 12.22
CA TYR A 46 -11.65 -6.42 12.18
C TYR A 46 -11.72 -5.42 13.33
N ALA A 47 -12.21 -4.22 13.05
CA ALA A 47 -12.43 -3.20 14.07
C ALA A 47 -13.83 -2.60 13.96
N HIS A 48 -14.38 -2.17 15.09
CA HIS A 48 -15.64 -1.44 15.13
C HIS A 48 -15.43 0.03 14.75
N THR A 49 -16.28 0.54 13.87
CA THR A 49 -16.22 1.92 13.36
C THR A 49 -17.61 2.55 13.43
N PRO A 50 -17.76 3.88 13.22
CA PRO A 50 -19.08 4.50 13.07
C PRO A 50 -19.94 3.93 11.93
N TYR A 51 -19.34 3.19 10.99
CA TYR A 51 -20.02 2.50 9.89
C TYR A 51 -20.24 1.00 10.16
N GLY A 52 -20.06 0.55 11.41
CA GLY A 52 -20.12 -0.85 11.80
C GLY A 52 -18.74 -1.52 11.80
N GLN A 53 -18.72 -2.85 11.84
CA GLN A 53 -17.49 -3.64 11.85
C GLN A 53 -16.90 -3.71 10.45
N LEU A 54 -15.64 -3.28 10.28
CA LEU A 54 -14.95 -3.25 9.00
C LEU A 54 -13.63 -4.03 9.04
N PRO A 55 -13.21 -4.65 7.92
CA PRO A 55 -11.90 -5.28 7.80
C PRO A 55 -10.81 -4.24 7.53
N PHE A 56 -9.65 -4.44 8.16
CA PHE A 56 -8.43 -3.69 7.95
C PHE A 56 -7.28 -4.66 7.70
N THR A 57 -6.36 -4.29 6.81
CA THR A 57 -5.17 -5.09 6.50
C THR A 57 -3.98 -4.15 6.40
N ASN A 58 -3.02 -4.27 7.30
CA ASN A 58 -1.72 -3.65 7.14
C ASN A 58 -0.84 -4.57 6.27
N ILE A 59 -0.04 -4.00 5.38
CA ILE A 59 0.96 -4.72 4.60
C ILE A 59 2.33 -4.36 5.15
N ILE A 60 3.07 -5.37 5.61
CA ILE A 60 4.39 -5.20 6.21
C ILE A 60 5.39 -5.92 5.30
N ALA A 61 6.33 -5.16 4.73
CA ALA A 61 7.37 -5.71 3.87
C ALA A 61 8.73 -5.56 4.57
N THR A 62 9.38 -6.68 4.85
CA THR A 62 10.64 -6.73 5.57
C THR A 62 11.71 -7.39 4.70
N LEU A 63 12.81 -6.69 4.43
CA LEU A 63 13.88 -7.21 3.57
C LEU A 63 14.71 -8.30 4.26
N ASN A 64 15.20 -8.02 5.47
CA ASN A 64 15.96 -8.94 6.30
C ASN A 64 15.32 -9.02 7.71
N PRO A 65 14.43 -10.00 7.95
CA PRO A 65 13.78 -10.17 9.24
C PRO A 65 14.75 -10.49 10.39
N ALA A 66 15.93 -11.06 10.09
CA ALA A 66 16.94 -11.37 11.09
C ALA A 66 17.80 -10.16 11.51
N ALA A 67 17.74 -9.06 10.75
CA ALA A 67 18.48 -7.85 11.07
C ALA A 67 17.98 -7.23 12.40
N LYS A 68 18.91 -6.94 13.31
CA LYS A 68 18.60 -6.37 14.64
C LYS A 68 17.95 -4.98 14.59
N ARG A 69 18.10 -4.26 13.47
CA ARG A 69 17.60 -2.89 13.26
C ARG A 69 17.10 -2.78 11.83
N GLN A 70 16.00 -2.04 11.66
CA GLN A 70 15.36 -1.81 10.38
C GLN A 70 15.04 -0.32 10.25
N LEU A 71 15.36 0.27 9.10
CA LEU A 71 14.83 1.58 8.72
C LEU A 71 13.43 1.36 8.17
N VAL A 72 12.41 1.93 8.82
CA VAL A 72 11.01 1.74 8.44
C VAL A 72 10.51 3.00 7.73
N LEU A 73 9.98 2.81 6.52
CA LEU A 73 9.20 3.81 5.80
C LEU A 73 7.73 3.41 5.87
N GLY A 74 6.84 4.36 6.15
CA GLY A 74 5.40 4.10 6.29
C GLY A 74 4.56 5.09 5.49
N CYS A 75 3.48 4.59 4.91
CA CYS A 75 2.35 5.35 4.36
C CYS A 75 1.05 4.64 4.75
N HIS A 76 -0.08 5.31 4.62
CA HIS A 76 -1.39 4.66 4.62
C HIS A 76 -1.87 4.51 3.17
N PHE A 77 -2.37 3.34 2.80
CA PHE A 77 -2.81 3.09 1.42
C PHE A 77 -4.32 3.28 1.25
N ASP A 78 -5.10 3.35 2.33
CA ASP A 78 -6.53 3.62 2.24
C ASP A 78 -6.79 5.06 1.76
N SER A 79 -7.99 5.29 1.27
CA SER A 79 -8.49 6.64 0.97
C SER A 79 -9.67 6.93 1.86
N LYS A 80 -9.80 8.18 2.31
CA LYS A 80 -10.97 8.62 3.06
C LYS A 80 -12.27 8.32 2.29
N TYR A 81 -13.24 7.69 2.97
CA TYR A 81 -14.58 7.54 2.45
C TYR A 81 -15.27 8.91 2.38
N TYR A 82 -15.81 9.23 1.20
CA TYR A 82 -16.79 10.29 1.02
C TYR A 82 -18.06 9.67 0.42
N PRO A 83 -19.26 10.04 0.92
CA PRO A 83 -20.50 9.58 0.31
C PRO A 83 -20.61 10.10 -1.13
N PRO A 84 -21.45 9.47 -1.98
CA PRO A 84 -21.71 9.94 -3.34
C PRO A 84 -22.01 11.45 -3.37
N GLN A 85 -21.27 12.17 -4.20
CA GLN A 85 -21.39 13.62 -4.34
C GLN A 85 -22.32 13.98 -5.51
N TRP A 86 -22.92 15.17 -5.46
CA TRP A 86 -23.86 15.65 -6.48
C TRP A 86 -23.22 15.83 -7.87
N ASP A 87 -21.91 16.04 -7.93
CA ASP A 87 -21.14 16.23 -9.16
C ASP A 87 -20.58 14.90 -9.72
N GLY A 88 -20.91 13.77 -9.11
CA GLY A 88 -20.46 12.44 -9.50
C GLY A 88 -18.96 12.20 -9.31
N ARG A 89 -18.23 13.11 -8.65
CA ARG A 89 -16.78 12.94 -8.41
C ARG A 89 -16.53 12.10 -7.18
N GLU A 90 -15.50 11.28 -7.28
CA GLU A 90 -15.03 10.41 -6.21
C GLU A 90 -13.72 10.92 -5.60
N PHE A 91 -13.50 10.66 -4.31
CA PHE A 91 -12.27 11.01 -3.65
C PHE A 91 -11.21 9.93 -3.86
N LEU A 92 -10.16 10.27 -4.62
CA LEU A 92 -9.06 9.36 -4.93
C LEU A 92 -7.84 9.52 -4.01
N GLY A 93 -7.76 10.54 -3.16
CA GLY A 93 -6.62 10.72 -2.25
C GLY A 93 -5.25 10.63 -2.95
N ALA A 94 -5.02 11.44 -3.99
CA ALA A 94 -3.79 11.36 -4.79
C ALA A 94 -2.54 11.67 -3.94
N THR A 95 -2.54 12.80 -3.24
CA THR A 95 -1.48 13.16 -2.29
C THR A 95 -1.65 12.47 -0.93
N ASP A 96 -2.83 11.86 -0.69
CA ASP A 96 -3.29 11.36 0.60
C ASP A 96 -3.84 9.93 0.50
N SER A 97 -3.00 8.89 0.40
CA SER A 97 -1.54 8.93 0.25
C SER A 97 -1.05 8.04 -0.90
N ALA A 98 -1.73 8.10 -2.06
CA ALA A 98 -1.33 7.31 -3.23
C ALA A 98 0.09 7.64 -3.72
N VAL A 99 0.46 8.93 -3.76
CA VAL A 99 1.82 9.39 -4.08
C VAL A 99 2.85 8.86 -3.07
N PRO A 100 2.70 9.05 -1.74
CA PRO A 100 3.60 8.45 -0.76
C PRO A 100 3.80 6.93 -0.92
N CYS A 101 2.73 6.16 -1.11
CA CYS A 101 2.87 4.72 -1.28
C CYS A 101 3.58 4.36 -2.60
N SER A 102 3.34 5.11 -3.67
CA SER A 102 4.05 4.95 -4.94
C SER A 102 5.54 5.30 -4.85
N MET A 103 5.90 6.30 -4.04
CA MET A 103 7.30 6.68 -3.80
C MET A 103 8.06 5.57 -3.07
N ILE A 104 7.44 4.92 -2.08
CA ILE A 104 8.05 3.78 -1.37
C ILE A 104 8.26 2.60 -2.32
N LEU A 105 7.27 2.25 -3.13
CA LEU A 105 7.40 1.17 -4.14
C LEU A 105 8.47 1.50 -5.19
N GLU A 106 8.52 2.75 -5.66
CA GLU A 106 9.58 3.21 -6.57
C GLU A 106 10.95 3.10 -5.95
N LEU A 107 11.12 3.57 -4.70
CA LEU A 107 12.40 3.51 -4.01
C LEU A 107 12.89 2.07 -3.86
N ALA A 108 12.01 1.17 -3.41
CA ALA A 108 12.35 -0.25 -3.28
C ALA A 108 12.75 -0.88 -4.62
N ARG A 109 12.04 -0.55 -5.71
CA ARG A 109 12.33 -1.07 -7.05
C ARG A 109 13.59 -0.45 -7.68
N ALA A 110 13.81 0.85 -7.49
CA ALA A 110 14.96 1.56 -8.05
C ALA A 110 16.27 1.21 -7.33
N GLN A 111 16.19 0.58 -6.16
CA GLN A 111 17.32 0.11 -5.37
C GLN A 111 17.32 -1.42 -5.24
N ASP A 112 16.57 -2.15 -6.07
CA ASP A 112 16.38 -3.60 -5.91
C ASP A 112 17.71 -4.37 -5.90
N ASP A 113 18.62 -4.02 -6.81
CA ASP A 113 19.94 -4.65 -6.91
C ASP A 113 20.82 -4.35 -5.69
N GLU A 114 20.84 -3.10 -5.20
CA GLU A 114 21.59 -2.73 -4.01
C GLU A 114 21.00 -3.35 -2.75
N LEU A 115 19.67 -3.34 -2.60
CA LEU A 115 18.97 -3.90 -1.43
C LEU A 115 19.15 -5.41 -1.35
N LYS A 116 19.26 -6.10 -2.48
CA LYS A 116 19.57 -7.54 -2.51
C LYS A 116 20.84 -7.90 -1.76
N THR A 117 21.81 -6.98 -1.68
CA THR A 117 23.07 -7.19 -0.92
C THR A 117 22.89 -7.14 0.60
N LEU A 118 21.74 -6.63 1.08
CA LEU A 118 21.43 -6.46 2.51
C LEU A 118 20.54 -7.57 3.08
N LYS A 119 20.05 -8.47 2.23
CA LYS A 119 19.24 -9.61 2.64
C LYS A 119 20.11 -10.71 3.23
#